data_AF-A0A349YDM3-F1
#
_entry.id   AF-A0A349YDM3-F1
#
_cell.length_a   1.000
_cell.length_b   1.000
_cell.length_c   1.000
_cell.angle_alpha   90.00
_cell.angle_beta   90.00
_cell.angle_gamma   90.00
#
_symmetry.space_group_name_H-M   'P 1'
#
loop_
_entity.id
_entity.type
_entity.pdbx_description
1 polymer ?
#
loop_
_entity_poly.entity_id
_entity_poly.type
_entity_poly.pdbx_seq_one_letter_code
_entity_poly.pdbx_strand_id
1 'polypeptide(L)' 'MSVNEGLTPSVWVTKCSKLLRPSSTVLDLACGSGRHAHYLASRGHDVTALDKSPGALSKISSSIGIHTYEFDLEV' A
#
# COMPACT_ATOMS: atom_id res chain seq x y z
N MET A 1 6.87 1.93 26.28
CA MET A 1 7.62 1.87 25.00
C MET A 1 6.68 1.28 23.98
N SER A 2 6.01 2.11 23.18
CA SER A 2 5.16 1.63 22.09
C SER A 2 5.97 1.63 20.82
N VAL A 3 6.28 0.44 20.30
CA VAL A 3 6.72 0.29 18.92
C VAL A 3 5.55 0.74 18.04
N ASN A 4 5.72 1.84 17.30
CA ASN A 4 4.84 2.17 16.18
C ASN A 4 5.08 1.09 15.12
N GLU A 5 4.36 -0.03 15.20
CA GLU A 5 4.45 -1.08 14.18
C GLU A 5 3.97 -0.53 12.83
N GLY A 6 4.93 -0.15 12.00
CA GLY A 6 4.89 -0.44 10.57
C GLY A 6 4.42 0.64 9.61
N LEU A 7 4.36 1.92 9.97
CA LEU A 7 4.02 3.00 9.00
C LEU A 7 5.11 3.26 7.96
N THR A 8 6.35 2.84 8.22
CA THR A 8 7.49 3.11 7.32
C THR A 8 7.54 2.06 6.19
N PRO A 9 7.56 2.47 4.91
CA PRO A 9 7.75 1.54 3.80
C PRO A 9 9.13 0.89 3.85
N SER A 10 9.27 -0.31 3.30
CA SER A 10 10.57 -0.98 3.24
C SER A 10 11.60 -0.20 2.42
N VAL A 11 12.87 -0.33 2.77
CA VAL A 11 13.98 0.29 2.02
C VAL A 11 13.99 -0.17 0.57
N TRP A 12 13.62 -1.41 0.30
CA TRP A 12 13.53 -1.93 -1.06
C TRP A 12 12.46 -1.19 -1.87
N VAL A 13 11.23 -1.05 -1.35
CA VAL A 13 10.15 -0.32 -2.03
C VAL A 13 10.54 1.14 -2.29
N THR A 14 11.15 1.82 -1.31
CA THR A 14 11.57 3.24 -1.48
C THR A 14 12.70 3.43 -2.50
N LYS A 15 13.55 2.42 -2.72
CA LYS A 15 14.57 2.45 -3.77
C LYS A 15 13.96 2.16 -5.14
N CYS A 16 13.13 1.13 -5.24
CA CYS A 16 12.52 0.70 -6.49
C CYS A 16 11.46 1.68 -7.01
N SER A 17 10.78 2.43 -6.13
CA SER A 17 9.79 3.46 -6.54
C SER A 17 10.39 4.53 -7.45
N LYS A 18 11.70 4.80 -7.33
CA LYS A 18 12.42 5.77 -8.18
C LYS A 18 12.57 5.33 -9.64
N LEU A 19 12.31 4.04 -9.93
CA LEU A 19 12.35 3.48 -11.28
C LEU A 19 11.00 3.57 -11.99
N LEU A 20 9.92 3.86 -11.25
CA LEU A 20 8.58 4.00 -11.82
C LEU A 20 8.49 5.29 -12.64
N ARG A 21 7.70 5.26 -13.72
CA ARG A 21 7.31 6.48 -14.42
C ARG A 21 6.41 7.33 -13.51
N PRO A 22 6.42 8.67 -13.63
CA PRO A 22 5.45 9.51 -12.93
C PRO A 22 4.02 9.02 -13.17
N SER A 23 3.20 9.04 -12.11
CA SER A 23 1.78 8.62 -12.17
C SER A 23 1.54 7.20 -12.69
N SER A 24 2.49 6.29 -12.46
CA SER A 24 2.28 4.85 -12.71
C SER A 24 1.15 4.28 -11.86
N THR A 25 0.48 3.24 -12.39
CA THR A 25 -0.42 2.37 -11.63
C THR A 25 0.38 1.28 -10.91
N VAL A 26 0.03 0.98 -9.67
CA VAL A 26 0.77 0.01 -8.83
C VAL A 26 -0.19 -0.95 -8.14
N LEU A 27 0.16 -2.23 -8.10
CA LEU A 27 -0.55 -3.26 -7.34
C LEU A 27 0.25 -3.65 -6.09
N ASP A 28 -0.32 -3.44 -4.91
CA ASP A 28 0.23 -3.83 -3.60
C ASP A 28 -0.52 -5.07 -3.09
N LEU A 29 0.14 -6.23 -3.14
CA LEU A 29 -0.41 -7.54 -2.78
C LEU A 29 -0.14 -7.85 -1.31
N ALA A 30 -1.13 -8.41 -0.60
CA ALA A 30 -1.08 -8.62 0.84
C ALA A 30 -0.65 -7.31 1.55
N CYS A 31 -1.34 -6.23 1.20
CA CYS A 31 -0.96 -4.86 1.55
C CYS A 31 -1.04 -4.57 3.06
N GLY A 32 -1.70 -5.43 3.84
CA GLY A 32 -1.95 -5.24 5.26
C GLY A 32 -2.62 -3.89 5.52
N SER A 33 -2.01 -3.08 6.39
CA SER A 33 -2.47 -1.72 6.70
C SER A 33 -1.89 -0.64 5.78
N GLY A 34 -1.32 -1.01 4.62
CA GLY A 34 -1.06 -0.07 3.53
C GLY A 34 0.22 0.75 3.60
N ARG A 35 1.24 0.35 4.38
CA ARG A 35 2.48 1.15 4.53
C ARG A 35 3.17 1.47 3.20
N HIS A 36 3.11 0.55 2.22
CA HIS A 36 3.65 0.76 0.89
C HIS A 36 2.67 1.53 0.01
N ALA A 37 1.39 1.16 0.03
CA ALA A 37 0.33 1.88 -0.68
C ALA A 37 0.31 3.39 -0.37
N HIS A 38 0.33 3.79 0.91
CA HIS A 38 0.39 5.19 1.31
C HIS A 38 1.64 5.90 0.79
N TYR A 39 2.79 5.24 0.91
CA TYR A 39 4.03 5.80 0.41
C TYR A 39 3.96 6.03 -1.11
N LEU A 40 3.51 5.05 -1.89
CA LEU A 40 3.43 5.14 -3.34
C LEU A 40 2.37 6.18 -3.79
N ALA A 41 1.21 6.21 -3.15
CA ALA A 41 0.18 7.21 -3.43
C ALA A 41 0.66 8.64 -3.13
N SER A 42 1.41 8.85 -2.02
CA SER A 42 2.00 10.15 -1.72
C SER A 42 3.01 10.65 -2.76
N ARG A 43 3.51 9.75 -3.62
CA ARG A 43 4.41 10.04 -4.75
C ARG A 43 3.64 10.29 -6.05
N GLY A 44 2.31 10.30 -5.99
CA GLY A 44 1.42 10.56 -7.12
C GLY A 44 1.10 9.33 -7.98
N HIS A 45 1.37 8.13 -7.47
CA HIS A 45 0.97 6.88 -8.11
C HIS A 45 -0.47 6.51 -7.76
N ASP A 46 -1.15 5.83 -8.68
CA ASP A 46 -2.48 5.28 -8.44
C ASP A 46 -2.33 3.82 -7.98
N VAL A 47 -2.78 3.51 -6.77
CA VAL A 47 -2.45 2.24 -6.10
C VAL A 47 -3.69 1.39 -5.91
N THR A 48 -3.66 0.17 -6.41
CA THR A 48 -4.60 -0.89 -6.01
C THR A 48 -3.96 -1.72 -4.90
N ALA A 49 -4.61 -1.79 -3.73
CA ALA A 49 -4.12 -2.49 -2.55
C ALA A 49 -5.06 -3.66 -2.19
N LEU A 50 -4.51 -4.88 -2.18
CA LEU A 50 -5.25 -6.11 -1.93
C LEU A 50 -4.83 -6.73 -0.59
N ASP A 51 -5.79 -7.13 0.23
CA ASP A 51 -5.53 -7.97 1.41
C ASP A 51 -6.78 -8.79 1.76
N LYS A 52 -6.61 -9.93 2.43
CA LYS A 52 -7.75 -10.73 2.91
C LYS A 52 -8.36 -10.21 4.20
N SER A 53 -7.70 -9.27 4.88
CA SER A 53 -8.15 -8.70 6.14
C SER A 53 -8.96 -7.42 5.92
N PRO A 54 -10.31 -7.45 6.00
CA PRO A 54 -11.11 -6.22 5.95
C PRO A 54 -10.72 -5.23 7.06
N GLY A 55 -10.32 -5.73 8.23
CA GLY A 55 -9.81 -4.90 9.32
C GLY A 55 -8.55 -4.12 8.95
N ALA A 56 -7.62 -4.72 8.21
CA ALA A 56 -6.43 -4.03 7.73
C ALA A 56 -6.77 -2.99 6.65
N LEU A 57 -7.63 -3.36 5.68
CA LEU A 57 -8.06 -2.48 4.59
C LEU A 57 -8.84 -1.24 5.08
N SER A 58 -9.63 -1.38 6.15
CA SER A 58 -10.35 -0.26 6.78
C SER A 58 -9.45 0.89 7.24
N LYS A 59 -8.15 0.62 7.47
CA LYS A 59 -7.16 1.64 7.86
C LYS A 59 -6.66 2.49 6.69
N ILE A 60 -6.97 2.10 5.46
CA ILE A 60 -6.46 2.69 4.22
C ILE A 60 -7.57 3.34 3.40
N SER A 61 -8.79 2.82 3.46
CA SER A 61 -9.90 3.07 2.51
C SER A 61 -10.30 4.54 2.31
N SER A 62 -9.93 5.45 3.20
CA SER A 62 -10.18 6.90 3.08
C SER A 62 -9.08 7.67 2.33
N SER A 63 -8.04 7.00 1.84
CA SER A 63 -6.88 7.63 1.23
C SER A 63 -7.07 7.94 -0.25
N ILE A 64 -6.69 9.15 -0.65
CA ILE A 64 -6.69 9.56 -2.06
C ILE A 64 -5.62 8.78 -2.82
N GLY A 65 -5.98 8.28 -4.02
CA GLY A 65 -5.08 7.54 -4.89
C GLY A 65 -4.80 6.10 -4.44
N ILE A 66 -5.63 5.55 -3.52
CA ILE A 66 -5.57 4.15 -3.11
C ILE A 66 -6.95 3.52 -3.25
N HIS A 67 -7.00 2.40 -3.97
CA HIS A 67 -8.18 1.56 -4.17
C HIS A 67 -7.99 0.24 -3.43
N THR A 68 -8.79 -0.02 -2.41
CA THR A 68 -8.70 -1.25 -1.62
C THR A 68 -9.65 -2.32 -2.12
N TYR A 69 -9.22 -3.58 -2.21
CA TYR A 69 -10.12 -4.72 -2.39
C TYR A 69 -9.78 -5.83 -1.41
N GLU A 70 -10.84 -6.41 -0.82
CA GLU A 70 -10.73 -7.63 -0.04
C GLU A 70 -10.57 -8.82 -0.98
N PHE A 71 -9.42 -9.49 -0.92
CA PHE A 71 -9.12 -10.61 -1.80
C PHE A 71 -8.18 -11.60 -1.12
N ASP A 72 -8.54 -12.89 -1.14
CA ASP A 72 -7.68 -13.97 -0.68
C ASP A 72 -6.84 -14.49 -1.87
N LEU A 73 -5.52 -14.42 -1.74
CA LEU A 73 -4.57 -14.79 -2.80
C LEU A 73 -4.25 -16.29 -2.80
N GLU A 74 -4.70 -17.03 -1.80
CA GLU A 74 -4.31 -18.43 -1.55
C GLU A 74 -5.42 -19.44 -1.91
N VAL A 75 -6.55 -18.98 -2.47
CA VAL A 75 -7.76 -19.78 -2.74
C VAL A 75 -8.05 -20.00 -4.22
#